data_AF-D3IN53-F1
#
_entry.id   AF-D3IN53-F1
#
_cell.length_a   1.000
_cell.length_b   1.000
_cell.length_c   1.000
_cell.angle_alpha   90.00
_cell.angle_beta   90.00
_cell.angle_gamma   90.00
#
_symmetry.space_group_name_H-M   'P 1'
#
loop_
_entity.id
_entity.type
_entity.pdbx_description
1 polymer ?
#
loop_
_entity_poly.entity_id
_entity_poly.type
_entity_poly.pdbx_seq_one_letter_code
_entity_poly.pdbx_strand_id
1 'polypeptide(L)'
;MKLRKISDITPTLPFTEFDFLQHYRDSFAKSELGRIRAQLPLEELAAELATRTHKRRRGKKPLFSAEGEIALMFLKPYTGLSDDGLIELLNGSIHMQMFCGVLIDPANPIKDGKIVSAIRNRLARHLDIDGLQRILYARWEGDLKDKDLCLTDATCYESHLRFPDRRQTALGV
;
A
#
# COMPACT_ATOMS: atom_id res chain seq x y z
N MET A 1 12.14 61.26 27.84
CA MET A 1 11.81 59.84 27.60
C MET A 1 12.81 59.25 26.61
N LYS A 2 13.50 58.16 26.95
CA LYS A 2 14.46 57.49 26.04
C LYS A 2 13.70 56.44 25.20
N LEU A 3 13.64 56.65 23.89
CA LEU A 3 13.13 55.68 22.92
C LEU A 3 14.13 54.50 22.83
N ARG A 4 13.69 53.30 23.17
CA ARG A 4 14.47 52.06 22.96
C ARG A 4 14.24 51.58 21.53
N LYS A 5 15.33 51.32 20.81
CA LYS A 5 15.35 50.77 19.45
C LYS A 5 14.76 49.35 19.47
N ILE A 6 13.67 49.13 18.73
CA ILE A 6 13.02 47.81 18.54
C ILE A 6 13.61 47.15 17.28
N SER A 7 14.94 47.17 17.12
CA SER A 7 15.57 46.70 15.86
C SER A 7 15.75 45.19 15.77
N ASP A 8 15.47 44.44 16.84
CA ASP A 8 15.92 43.04 16.94
C ASP A 8 14.75 42.04 16.99
N ILE A 9 13.53 42.46 16.64
CA ILE A 9 12.44 41.51 16.39
C ILE A 9 12.47 41.19 14.91
N THR A 10 13.37 40.30 14.50
CA THR A 10 13.21 39.62 13.21
C THR A 10 11.99 38.73 13.36
N PRO A 11 10.89 38.94 12.62
CA PRO A 11 9.81 37.97 12.61
C PRO A 11 10.35 36.71 11.92
N THR A 12 10.78 35.72 12.71
CA THR A 12 10.89 34.36 12.19
C THR A 12 9.47 33.97 11.81
N LEU A 13 9.18 33.94 10.51
CA LEU A 13 7.91 33.46 9.98
C LEU A 13 7.60 32.13 10.67
N PRO A 14 6.59 32.08 11.55
CA PRO A 14 6.32 30.88 12.28
C PRO A 14 5.67 29.95 11.25
N PHE A 15 6.40 28.90 10.89
CA PHE A 15 5.96 27.78 10.06
C PHE A 15 5.85 28.08 8.56
N THR A 16 6.80 27.55 7.80
CA THR A 16 6.63 27.37 6.35
C THR A 16 5.80 26.10 6.10
N GLU A 17 5.08 26.01 4.97
CA GLU A 17 4.35 24.78 4.58
C GLU A 17 5.27 23.53 4.56
N PHE A 18 6.57 23.75 4.31
CA PHE A 18 7.60 22.73 4.37
C PHE A 18 7.76 22.13 5.77
N ASP A 19 7.72 22.96 6.81
CA ASP A 19 7.83 22.52 8.21
C ASP A 19 6.65 21.62 8.59
N PHE A 20 5.43 21.98 8.16
CA PHE A 20 4.24 21.17 8.42
C PHE A 20 4.28 19.79 7.77
N LEU A 21 4.66 19.70 6.49
CA LEU A 21 4.73 18.42 5.80
C LEU A 21 5.83 17.53 6.40
N GLN A 22 6.94 18.12 6.83
CA GLN A 22 8.01 17.39 7.50
C GLN A 22 7.53 16.77 8.82
N HIS A 23 6.76 17.51 9.63
CA HIS A 23 6.16 16.96 10.85
C HIS A 23 5.26 15.73 10.57
N TYR A 24 4.46 15.77 9.50
CA TYR A 24 3.66 14.60 9.11
C TYR A 24 4.53 13.42 8.67
N ARG A 25 5.65 13.65 7.96
CA ARG A 25 6.59 12.60 7.57
C ARG A 25 7.24 11.96 8.78
N ASP A 26 7.66 12.77 9.75
CA ASP A 26 8.26 12.30 10.99
C ASP A 26 7.26 11.51 11.85
N SER A 27 6.00 11.96 11.89
CA SER A 27 4.89 11.25 12.53
C SER A 27 4.61 9.92 11.81
N PHE A 28 4.55 9.93 10.48
CA PHE A 28 4.34 8.74 9.66
C PHE A 28 5.43 7.70 9.91
N ALA A 29 6.70 8.09 9.90
CA ALA A 29 7.81 7.19 10.16
C ALA A 29 7.74 6.48 11.52
N LYS A 30 7.15 7.13 12.53
CA LYS A 30 6.96 6.57 13.88
C LYS A 30 5.69 5.72 14.01
N SER A 31 4.71 5.90 13.12
CA SER A 31 3.44 5.19 13.13
C SER A 31 3.59 3.72 12.73
N GLU A 32 2.66 2.87 13.15
CA GLU A 32 2.60 1.46 12.73
C GLU A 32 2.55 1.33 11.21
N LEU A 33 1.79 2.21 10.54
CA LEU A 33 1.70 2.22 9.08
C LEU A 33 3.06 2.53 8.41
N GLY A 34 3.85 3.44 8.99
CA GLY A 34 5.20 3.74 8.52
C GLY A 34 6.17 2.58 8.76
N ARG A 35 6.03 1.85 9.87
CA ARG A 35 6.81 0.63 10.13
C ARG A 35 6.50 -0.47 9.12
N ILE A 36 5.20 -0.70 8.84
CA ILE A 36 4.77 -1.64 7.81
C ILE A 36 5.37 -1.24 6.45
N ARG A 37 5.24 0.04 6.08
CA ARG A 37 5.79 0.60 4.84
C ARG A 37 7.30 0.35 4.69
N ALA A 38 8.06 0.49 5.79
CA ALA A 38 9.50 0.27 5.80
C ALA A 38 9.91 -1.20 5.64
N GLN A 39 9.01 -2.15 5.94
CA GLN A 39 9.26 -3.59 5.74
C GLN A 39 8.94 -4.07 4.32
N LEU A 40 8.31 -3.23 3.49
CA LEU A 40 7.98 -3.58 2.11
C LEU A 40 9.14 -3.18 1.17
N PRO A 41 9.70 -4.12 0.39
CA PRO A 41 10.74 -3.85 -0.61
C PRO A 41 10.11 -3.26 -1.88
N LEU A 42 9.46 -2.09 -1.76
CA LEU A 42 8.64 -1.53 -2.85
C LEU A 42 9.46 -1.15 -4.08
N GLU A 43 10.69 -0.69 -3.90
CA GLU A 43 11.60 -0.32 -4.98
C GLU A 43 12.00 -1.56 -5.80
N GLU A 44 12.37 -2.65 -5.12
CA GLU A 44 12.75 -3.90 -5.77
C GLU A 44 11.55 -4.56 -6.48
N LEU A 45 10.38 -4.55 -5.85
CA LEU A 45 9.14 -5.05 -6.46
C LEU A 45 8.76 -4.24 -7.70
N ALA A 46 8.90 -2.91 -7.64
CA ALA A 46 8.65 -2.03 -8.77
C ALA A 46 9.65 -2.28 -9.91
N ALA A 47 10.92 -2.50 -9.60
CA ALA A 47 11.95 -2.83 -10.57
C ALA A 47 11.66 -4.17 -11.27
N GLU A 48 11.29 -5.21 -10.52
CA GLU A 48 10.94 -6.52 -11.07
C GLU A 48 9.75 -6.43 -12.04
N LEU A 49 8.68 -5.71 -11.64
CA LEU A 49 7.53 -5.46 -12.50
C LEU A 49 7.87 -4.58 -13.72
N ALA A 50 8.86 -3.69 -13.59
CA ALA A 50 9.33 -2.83 -14.68
C ALA A 50 10.03 -3.63 -15.78
N THR A 51 10.77 -4.70 -15.44
CA THR A 51 11.45 -5.56 -16.44
C THR A 51 10.46 -6.19 -17.43
N ARG A 52 9.23 -6.46 -16.96
CA ARG A 52 8.17 -7.13 -17.72
C ARG A 52 7.17 -6.17 -18.36
N THR A 53 7.27 -4.87 -18.10
CA THR A 53 6.40 -3.86 -18.71
C THR A 53 7.04 -3.24 -19.95
N HIS A 54 6.30 -3.19 -21.05
CA HIS A 54 6.72 -2.43 -22.22
C HIS A 54 6.72 -0.92 -21.91
N LYS A 55 7.68 -0.16 -22.49
CA LYS A 55 7.81 1.30 -22.32
C LYS A 55 6.44 1.98 -22.42
N ARG A 56 6.03 2.68 -21.35
CA ARG A 56 4.78 3.44 -21.30
C ARG A 56 4.72 4.40 -22.49
N ARG A 57 3.63 4.35 -23.25
CA ARG A 57 3.33 5.35 -24.30
C ARG A 57 3.27 6.73 -23.67
N ARG A 58 3.86 7.72 -24.34
CA ARG A 58 3.94 9.13 -23.92
C ARG A 58 2.53 9.67 -23.66
N GLY A 59 2.13 9.79 -22.41
CA GLY A 59 0.79 10.21 -21.99
C GLY A 59 0.85 11.06 -20.71
N LYS A 60 -0.33 11.39 -20.15
CA LYS A 60 -0.43 12.11 -18.87
C LYS A 60 0.34 11.37 -17.78
N LYS A 61 1.08 12.10 -16.94
CA LYS A 61 1.75 11.52 -15.78
C LYS A 61 0.71 10.79 -14.92
N PRO A 62 0.93 9.51 -14.58
CA PRO A 62 0.04 8.78 -13.70
C PRO A 62 0.02 9.43 -12.31
N LEU A 63 -1.10 9.29 -11.60
CA LEU A 63 -1.23 9.81 -10.23
C LEU A 63 -0.29 9.11 -9.24
N PHE A 64 -0.10 7.81 -9.43
CA PHE A 64 0.79 6.98 -8.60
C PHE A 64 2.08 6.65 -9.35
N SER A 65 3.19 6.58 -8.60
CA SER A 65 4.42 5.94 -9.06
C SER A 65 4.23 4.42 -9.13
N ALA A 66 5.19 3.68 -9.71
CA ALA A 66 5.13 2.22 -9.72
C ALA A 66 5.10 1.65 -8.28
N GLU A 67 5.95 2.18 -7.39
CA GLU A 67 5.91 1.86 -5.96
C GLU A 67 4.57 2.20 -5.32
N GLY A 68 3.98 3.35 -5.66
CA GLY A 68 2.70 3.77 -5.13
C GLY A 68 1.54 2.87 -5.59
N GLU A 69 1.57 2.40 -6.83
CA GLU A 69 0.62 1.41 -7.35
C GLU A 69 0.72 0.08 -6.57
N ILE A 70 1.94 -0.39 -6.30
CA ILE A 70 2.19 -1.62 -5.53
C ILE A 70 1.80 -1.43 -4.06
N ALA A 71 2.17 -0.32 -3.44
CA ALA A 71 1.79 0.02 -2.07
C ALA A 71 0.27 0.06 -1.91
N LEU A 72 -0.45 0.63 -2.87
CA LEU A 72 -1.92 0.60 -2.87
C LEU A 72 -2.48 -0.84 -2.89
N MET A 73 -1.80 -1.77 -3.59
CA MET A 73 -2.19 -3.19 -3.59
C MET A 73 -1.91 -3.89 -2.27
N PHE A 74 -0.92 -3.46 -1.48
CA PHE A 74 -0.75 -3.91 -0.09
C PHE A 74 -1.80 -3.31 0.85
N LEU A 75 -2.17 -2.04 0.61
CA LEU A 75 -3.13 -1.33 1.46
C LEU A 75 -4.56 -1.88 1.30
N LYS A 76 -4.90 -2.39 0.11
CA LYS A 76 -6.21 -2.96 -0.19
C LYS A 76 -6.60 -4.12 0.75
N PRO A 77 -5.83 -5.23 0.86
CA PRO A 77 -6.14 -6.31 1.80
C PRO A 77 -5.91 -5.90 3.26
N TYR A 78 -4.98 -4.97 3.54
CA TYR A 78 -4.72 -4.49 4.90
C TYR A 78 -5.93 -3.78 5.52
N THR A 79 -6.66 -2.99 4.72
CA THR A 79 -7.82 -2.21 5.19
C THR A 79 -9.13 -3.00 5.16
N GLY A 80 -9.24 -4.01 4.29
CA GLY A 80 -10.50 -4.76 4.10
C GLY A 80 -11.64 -3.95 3.49
N LEU A 81 -11.37 -2.72 3.00
CA LEU A 81 -12.39 -1.82 2.45
C LEU A 81 -12.74 -2.16 1.00
N SER A 82 -13.88 -1.67 0.51
CA SER A 82 -14.24 -1.66 -0.92
C SER A 82 -13.28 -0.77 -1.74
N ASP A 83 -13.32 -0.84 -3.07
CA ASP A 83 -12.45 0.02 -3.90
C ASP A 83 -12.79 1.50 -3.66
N ASP A 84 -14.07 1.85 -3.55
CA ASP A 84 -14.51 3.21 -3.22
C ASP A 84 -14.12 3.62 -1.80
N GLY A 85 -14.29 2.73 -0.81
CA GLY A 85 -13.91 3.02 0.57
C GLY A 85 -12.40 3.22 0.75
N LEU A 86 -11.58 2.50 -0.01
CA LEU A 86 -10.12 2.71 -0.03
C LEU A 86 -9.77 4.09 -0.58
N ILE A 87 -10.47 4.57 -1.61
CA ILE A 87 -10.25 5.89 -2.19
C ILE A 87 -10.73 7.00 -1.25
N GLU A 88 -11.86 6.82 -0.57
CA GLU A 88 -12.33 7.73 0.47
C GLU A 88 -11.30 7.86 1.60
N LEU A 89 -10.79 6.73 2.09
CA LEU A 89 -9.72 6.69 3.09
C LEU A 89 -8.44 7.38 2.60
N LEU A 90 -8.05 7.16 1.34
CA LEU A 90 -6.86 7.79 0.77
C LEU A 90 -7.03 9.31 0.62
N ASN A 91 -8.21 9.79 0.21
CA ASN A 91 -8.50 11.22 0.14
C ASN A 91 -8.48 11.87 1.54
N GLY A 92 -8.92 11.17 2.58
CA GLY A 92 -9.05 11.71 3.93
C GLY A 92 -7.80 11.57 4.82
N SER A 93 -6.88 10.65 4.52
CA SER A 93 -5.77 10.33 5.41
C SER A 93 -4.40 10.58 4.78
N ILE A 94 -3.69 11.58 5.28
CA ILE A 94 -2.32 11.90 4.83
C ILE A 94 -1.34 10.75 5.06
N HIS A 95 -1.51 9.96 6.13
CA HIS A 95 -0.65 8.79 6.38
C HIS A 95 -0.85 7.70 5.31
N MET A 96 -2.08 7.52 4.83
CA MET A 96 -2.38 6.58 3.73
C MET A 96 -1.82 7.08 2.41
N GLN A 97 -1.87 8.39 2.18
CA GLN A 97 -1.25 9.03 1.02
C GLN A 97 0.28 8.85 1.04
N MET A 98 0.93 9.11 2.19
CA MET A 98 2.36 8.88 2.39
C MET A 98 2.74 7.41 2.21
N PHE A 99 1.92 6.46 2.68
CA PHE A 99 2.12 5.04 2.42
C PHE A 99 2.15 4.73 0.92
N CYS A 100 1.28 5.35 0.13
CA CYS A 100 1.26 5.20 -1.32
C CYS A 100 2.25 6.12 -2.06
N GLY A 101 3.04 6.93 -1.35
CA GLY A 101 3.97 7.89 -1.96
C GLY A 101 3.29 8.97 -2.80
N VAL A 102 2.02 9.30 -2.51
CA VAL A 102 1.23 10.33 -3.19
C VAL A 102 0.90 11.46 -2.22
N LEU A 103 0.64 12.65 -2.72
CA LEU A 103 -0.01 13.74 -1.96
C LEU A 103 -1.18 14.23 -2.81
N ILE A 104 -2.39 14.08 -2.29
CA ILE A 104 -3.62 14.45 -2.98
C ILE A 104 -4.01 15.83 -2.51
N ASP A 105 -4.27 16.72 -3.47
CA ASP A 105 -4.81 18.05 -3.18
C ASP A 105 -6.23 17.91 -2.58
N PRO A 106 -6.48 18.40 -1.35
CA PRO A 106 -7.80 18.35 -0.73
C PRO A 106 -8.90 19.05 -1.54
N ALA A 107 -8.56 20.04 -2.36
CA ALA A 107 -9.51 20.71 -3.24
C ALA A 107 -9.87 19.86 -4.48
N ASN A 108 -9.02 18.89 -4.82
CA ASN A 108 -9.14 18.02 -5.99
C ASN A 108 -8.98 16.54 -5.60
N PRO A 109 -9.90 15.99 -4.77
CA PRO A 109 -9.83 14.59 -4.35
C PRO A 109 -10.00 13.63 -5.53
N ILE A 110 -9.54 12.40 -5.36
CA ILE A 110 -9.75 11.33 -6.33
C ILE A 110 -11.24 10.99 -6.35
N LYS A 111 -11.86 11.12 -7.53
CA LYS A 111 -13.28 10.79 -7.77
C LYS A 111 -13.47 9.49 -8.54
N ASP A 112 -12.39 8.95 -9.12
CA ASP A 112 -12.45 7.72 -9.92
C ASP A 112 -12.38 6.48 -9.03
N GLY A 113 -13.55 5.93 -8.68
CA GLY A 113 -13.65 4.67 -7.92
C GLY A 113 -13.05 3.46 -8.64
N LYS A 114 -12.85 3.53 -9.97
CA LYS A 114 -12.30 2.41 -10.75
C LYS A 114 -10.77 2.39 -10.77
N ILE A 115 -10.11 3.41 -10.23
CA ILE A 115 -8.65 3.53 -10.28
C ILE A 115 -7.94 2.34 -9.64
N VAL A 116 -8.46 1.83 -8.51
CA VAL A 116 -7.91 0.68 -7.79
C VAL A 116 -7.96 -0.58 -8.66
N SER A 117 -9.13 -0.89 -9.22
CA SER A 117 -9.32 -2.02 -10.13
C SER A 117 -8.47 -1.90 -11.41
N ALA A 118 -8.37 -0.69 -11.97
CA ALA A 118 -7.54 -0.44 -13.15
C ALA A 118 -6.03 -0.62 -12.87
N ILE A 119 -5.55 -0.23 -11.69
CA ILE A 119 -4.17 -0.49 -11.23
C ILE A 119 -3.98 -2.00 -11.06
N ARG A 120 -4.86 -2.68 -10.32
CA ARG A 120 -4.80 -4.13 -10.08
C ARG A 120 -4.70 -4.90 -11.40
N ASN A 121 -5.59 -4.62 -12.36
CA ASN A 121 -5.59 -5.28 -13.67
C ASN A 121 -4.34 -4.96 -14.49
N ARG A 122 -3.76 -3.76 -14.34
CA ARG A 122 -2.50 -3.42 -15.01
C ARG A 122 -1.34 -4.22 -14.46
N LEU A 123 -1.22 -4.32 -13.13
CA LEU A 123 -0.16 -5.08 -12.47
C LEU A 123 -0.29 -6.59 -12.71
N ALA A 124 -1.52 -7.11 -12.64
CA ALA A 124 -1.80 -8.54 -12.84
C ALA A 124 -1.27 -9.10 -14.17
N ARG A 125 -1.25 -8.30 -15.25
CA ARG A 125 -0.75 -8.72 -16.57
C ARG A 125 0.76 -8.98 -16.61
N HIS A 126 1.50 -8.44 -15.65
CA HIS A 126 2.96 -8.54 -15.59
C HIS A 126 3.43 -9.22 -14.29
N LEU A 127 2.48 -9.75 -13.51
CA LEU A 127 2.76 -10.33 -12.21
C LEU A 127 3.54 -11.63 -12.36
N ASP A 128 4.72 -11.65 -11.75
CA ASP A 128 5.53 -12.86 -11.60
C ASP A 128 5.49 -13.31 -10.15
N ILE A 129 4.68 -14.31 -9.84
CA ILE A 129 4.49 -14.72 -8.44
C ILE A 129 5.82 -15.20 -7.86
N ASP A 130 6.55 -16.05 -8.58
CA ASP A 130 7.81 -16.62 -8.09
C ASP A 130 8.89 -15.54 -7.88
N GLY A 131 9.07 -14.63 -8.85
CA GLY A 131 10.04 -13.53 -8.75
C GLY A 131 9.73 -12.60 -7.58
N LEU A 132 8.47 -12.17 -7.45
CA LEU A 132 8.06 -11.26 -6.37
C LEU A 132 8.09 -11.95 -5.00
N GLN A 133 7.72 -13.23 -4.91
CA GLN A 133 7.83 -14.00 -3.68
C GLN A 133 9.28 -14.13 -3.21
N ARG A 134 10.25 -14.32 -4.12
CA ARG A 134 11.67 -14.36 -3.77
C ARG A 134 12.15 -13.04 -3.17
N ILE A 135 11.73 -11.91 -3.74
CA ILE A 135 12.06 -10.57 -3.22
C ILE A 135 11.48 -10.38 -1.81
N LEU A 136 10.20 -10.73 -1.62
CA LEU A 136 9.55 -10.64 -0.30
C LEU A 136 10.20 -11.56 0.73
N TYR A 137 10.48 -12.81 0.35
CA TYR A 137 11.16 -13.76 1.20
C TYR A 137 12.54 -13.26 1.62
N ALA A 138 13.37 -12.81 0.68
CA ALA A 138 14.70 -12.27 0.99
C ALA A 138 14.62 -11.08 1.97
N ARG A 139 13.58 -10.23 1.87
CA ARG A 139 13.39 -9.10 2.78
C ARG A 139 12.96 -9.52 4.19
N TRP A 140 12.25 -10.62 4.34
CA TRP A 140 11.65 -11.09 5.61
C TRP A 140 12.32 -12.33 6.19
N GLU A 141 13.29 -12.91 5.50
CA GLU A 141 13.90 -14.20 5.86
C GLU A 141 14.48 -14.20 7.28
N GLY A 142 15.02 -13.08 7.75
CA GLY A 142 15.56 -12.93 9.11
C GLY A 142 14.48 -12.89 10.20
N ASP A 143 13.26 -12.51 9.85
CA ASP A 143 12.13 -12.35 10.79
C ASP A 143 11.18 -13.56 10.78
N LEU A 144 11.29 -14.43 9.76
CA LEU A 144 10.51 -15.66 9.60
C LEU A 144 11.05 -16.77 10.52
N LYS A 145 10.21 -17.25 11.44
CA LYS A 145 10.55 -18.36 12.37
C LYS A 145 10.57 -19.72 11.69
N ASP A 146 9.52 -20.04 10.94
CA ASP A 146 9.30 -21.37 10.36
C ASP A 146 9.38 -21.31 8.83
N LYS A 147 10.59 -21.41 8.28
CA LYS A 147 10.84 -21.27 6.83
C LYS A 147 10.33 -22.45 6.00
N ASP A 148 10.20 -23.61 6.62
CA ASP A 148 9.74 -24.85 5.97
C ASP A 148 8.21 -25.02 6.04
N LEU A 149 7.49 -24.09 6.68
CA LEU A 149 6.05 -24.18 6.84
C LEU A 149 5.34 -23.70 5.57
N CYS A 150 4.80 -24.64 4.80
CA CYS A 150 3.92 -24.33 3.69
C CYS A 150 2.51 -24.03 4.19
N LEU A 151 2.17 -22.75 4.35
CA LEU A 151 0.80 -22.30 4.58
C LEU A 151 0.10 -22.18 3.24
N THR A 152 -0.76 -23.14 2.92
CA THR A 152 -1.70 -23.03 1.79
C THR A 152 -3.00 -22.46 2.34
N ASP A 153 -3.50 -21.37 1.73
CA ASP A 153 -4.81 -20.83 2.07
C ASP A 153 -5.88 -21.91 1.87
N ALA A 154 -6.63 -22.22 2.92
CA ALA A 154 -7.76 -23.12 2.84
C ALA A 154 -8.99 -22.33 2.36
N THR A 155 -9.00 -21.91 1.10
CA THR A 155 -10.22 -21.41 0.42
C THR A 155 -11.19 -22.56 0.10
N CYS A 156 -11.36 -23.50 1.04
CA CYS A 156 -12.30 -24.62 0.96
C CYS A 156 -13.58 -24.39 1.77
N TYR A 157 -13.83 -23.20 2.30
CA TYR A 157 -15.07 -22.90 3.01
C TYR A 157 -15.99 -21.98 2.22
N GLU A 158 -16.45 -22.43 1.05
CA GLU A 158 -17.71 -21.95 0.46
C GLU A 158 -18.27 -22.86 -0.64
N SER A 159 -17.79 -24.10 -0.75
CA SER A 159 -18.51 -25.13 -1.50
C SER A 159 -19.22 -26.03 -0.49
N HIS A 160 -20.54 -26.08 -0.52
CA HIS A 160 -21.34 -27.08 0.20
C HIS A 160 -21.14 -28.50 -0.38
N LEU A 161 -19.93 -28.86 -0.81
CA LEU A 161 -19.56 -30.23 -1.12
C LEU A 161 -19.35 -30.96 0.20
N ARG A 162 -20.41 -31.59 0.70
CA ARG A 162 -20.25 -32.71 1.63
C ARG A 162 -19.49 -33.80 0.90
N PHE A 163 -18.33 -34.18 1.41
CA PHE A 163 -17.69 -35.43 1.02
C PHE A 163 -18.71 -36.57 1.19
N PRO A 164 -18.86 -37.49 0.22
CA PRO A 164 -19.62 -38.70 0.46
C PRO A 164 -18.82 -39.52 1.46
N ASP A 165 -19.24 -39.52 2.73
CA ASP A 165 -18.70 -40.44 3.71
C ASP A 165 -18.99 -41.86 3.23
N ARG A 166 -17.94 -42.65 3.02
CA ARG A 166 -18.03 -44.09 2.74
C ARG A 166 -18.46 -44.82 4.02
N ARG A 167 -19.66 -44.53 4.54
CA ARG A 167 -20.29 -45.27 5.66
C ARG A 167 -21.82 -45.31 5.58
N GLN A 168 -22.36 -45.57 4.39
CA GLN A 168 -23.71 -46.13 4.26
C GLN A 168 -23.66 -47.43 3.46
N THR A 169 -22.98 -48.42 4.04
CA THR A 169 -23.20 -49.84 3.75
C THR A 169 -22.89 -50.61 5.03
N ALA A 170 -23.90 -50.76 5.89
CA ALA A 170 -24.15 -51.91 6.76
C ALA A 170 -25.23 -51.57 7.79
N LEU A 171 -26.17 -52.52 7.98
CA LEU A 171 -27.30 -52.55 8.93
C LEU A 171 -28.53 -51.76 8.41
N GLY A 172 -29.67 -52.34 8.10
CA GLY A 172 -30.25 -53.63 8.44
C GLY A 172 -31.74 -53.40 8.74
N VAL A 173 -32.59 -54.21 8.08
CA VAL A 173 -34.07 -54.17 7.98
C VAL A 173 -34.63 -53.30 6.85
#